data_AF-A0A1G9W340-F1
#
_entry.id   AF-A0A1G9W340-F1
#
_cell.length_a   1.000
_cell.length_b   1.000
_cell.length_c   1.000
_cell.angle_alpha   90.00
_cell.angle_beta   90.00
_cell.angle_gamma   90.00
#
_symmetry.space_group_name_H-M   'P 1'
#
loop_
_entity.id
_entity.type
_entity.pdbx_description
1 polymer ?
#
loop_
_entity_poly.entity_id
_entity_poly.type
_entity_poly.pdbx_seq_one_letter_code
_entity_poly.pdbx_strand_id
1 'polypeptide(L)'
;MENLLYDFYALFAERSLIDDLYDETLLTPLTLMMKGIPLIGAAIFYFGLNKVRYAKFSVWSSMLAACSVLVMIITIVTCNQKAAQEIPRKKGHPELGRYFDQGGSVFFGFGFEMLLLSALVFFVVSLIIKNLSTNNRKIPF
;
A
#
# COMPACT_ATOMS: atom_id res chain seq x y z
N MET A 1 5.01 -11.66 14.16
CA MET A 1 4.09 -10.80 13.39
C MET A 1 4.57 -10.65 11.94
N GLU A 2 5.88 -10.53 11.74
CA GLU A 2 6.56 -10.51 10.44
C GLU A 2 6.30 -11.72 9.53
N ASN A 3 6.41 -12.96 10.04
CA ASN A 3 6.11 -14.17 9.24
C ASN A 3 4.66 -14.21 8.69
N LEU A 4 3.69 -13.67 9.44
CA LEU A 4 2.29 -13.65 9.01
C LEU A 4 2.04 -12.62 7.90
N LEU A 5 2.84 -11.55 7.91
CA LEU A 5 2.81 -10.48 6.91
C LEU A 5 3.48 -10.98 5.62
N TYR A 6 4.61 -11.68 5.75
CA TYR A 6 5.27 -12.40 4.68
C TYR A 6 4.33 -13.41 3.98
N ASP A 7 3.66 -14.28 4.75
CA ASP A 7 2.73 -15.29 4.22
C ASP A 7 1.54 -14.65 3.48
N PHE A 8 1.06 -13.49 3.95
CA PHE A 8 -0.02 -12.76 3.30
C PHE A 8 0.41 -12.20 1.94
N TYR A 9 1.59 -11.59 1.84
CA TYR A 9 2.10 -11.07 0.57
C TYR A 9 2.45 -12.19 -0.40
N ALA A 10 2.90 -13.35 0.08
CA ALA A 10 3.22 -14.51 -0.75
C ALA A 10 2.02 -15.10 -1.51
N LEU A 11 0.80 -14.67 -1.19
CA LEU A 11 -0.43 -15.00 -1.93
C LEU A 11 -0.66 -14.09 -3.14
N PHE A 12 -0.01 -12.92 -3.18
CA PHE A 12 -0.31 -11.87 -4.16
C PHE A 12 0.91 -11.42 -4.96
N ALA A 13 2.13 -11.59 -4.43
CA ALA A 13 3.38 -11.21 -5.09
C ALA A 13 4.33 -12.40 -5.26
N GLU A 14 5.34 -12.21 -6.10
CA GLU A 14 6.40 -13.20 -6.29
C GLU A 14 7.21 -13.38 -4.98
N ARG A 15 7.20 -14.61 -4.44
CA ARG A 15 7.80 -14.94 -3.12
C ARG A 15 9.23 -14.48 -2.96
N SER A 16 10.01 -14.59 -4.03
CA SER A 16 11.41 -14.20 -4.08
C SER A 16 11.65 -12.70 -3.95
N LEU A 17 10.75 -11.85 -4.46
CA LEU A 17 10.81 -10.40 -4.23
C LEU A 17 10.45 -10.07 -2.78
N ILE A 18 9.50 -10.80 -2.19
CA ILE A 18 9.11 -10.63 -0.79
C ILE A 18 10.27 -11.04 0.14
N ASP A 19 10.97 -12.13 -0.19
CA ASP A 19 12.20 -12.55 0.50
C ASP A 19 13.24 -11.43 0.49
N ASP A 20 13.53 -10.87 -0.68
CA ASP A 20 14.48 -9.76 -0.84
C ASP A 20 14.02 -8.50 -0.06
N LEU A 21 12.74 -8.15 -0.11
CA LEU A 21 12.16 -7.01 0.63
C LEU A 21 12.16 -7.22 2.15
N TYR A 22 12.02 -8.48 2.59
CA TYR A 22 12.04 -8.86 3.99
C TYR A 22 13.46 -8.76 4.55
N ASP A 23 14.43 -9.32 3.84
CA ASP A 23 15.84 -9.29 4.21
C ASP A 23 16.40 -7.86 4.27
N GLU A 24 15.94 -6.99 3.38
CA GLU A 24 16.30 -5.56 3.35
C GLU A 24 15.48 -4.69 4.32
N THR A 25 14.61 -5.28 5.15
CA THR A 25 13.74 -4.58 6.12
C THR A 25 12.78 -3.56 5.50
N LEU A 26 12.46 -3.70 4.22
CA LEU A 26 11.60 -2.80 3.45
C LEU A 26 10.12 -3.20 3.48
N LEU A 27 9.82 -4.47 3.72
CA LEU A 27 8.44 -4.99 3.69
C LEU A 27 7.54 -4.29 4.71
N THR A 28 8.02 -4.12 5.95
CA THR A 28 7.28 -3.46 7.04
C THR A 28 6.96 -1.98 6.76
N PRO A 29 7.93 -1.11 6.41
CA PRO A 29 7.63 0.29 6.12
C PRO A 29 6.74 0.47 4.88
N LEU A 30 6.93 -0.32 3.82
CA LEU A 30 6.05 -0.28 2.64
C LEU A 30 4.61 -0.68 2.99
N THR A 31 4.43 -1.67 3.84
CA THR A 31 3.11 -2.09 4.33
C THR A 31 2.45 -1.03 5.20
N LEU A 32 3.21 -0.36 6.06
CA LEU A 32 2.73 0.77 6.85
C LEU A 32 2.26 1.91 5.96
N MET A 33 3.00 2.24 4.90
CA MET A 33 2.62 3.29 3.94
C MET A 33 1.36 2.90 3.15
N MET A 34 1.27 1.64 2.69
CA MET A 34 0.10 1.11 1.99
C MET A 34 -1.18 1.21 2.83
N LYS A 35 -1.09 1.10 4.16
CA LYS A 35 -2.25 1.29 5.05
C LYS A 35 -2.45 2.75 5.45
N GLY A 36 -1.37 3.44 5.78
CA GLY A 36 -1.38 4.80 6.33
C GLY A 36 -1.90 5.84 5.33
N ILE A 37 -1.43 5.80 4.09
CA ILE A 37 -1.83 6.75 3.04
C ILE A 37 -3.34 6.70 2.78
N PRO A 38 -3.97 5.54 2.53
CA PRO A 38 -5.42 5.49 2.32
C PRO A 38 -6.23 5.83 3.58
N LEU A 39 -5.72 5.54 4.79
CA LEU A 39 -6.37 5.98 6.04
C LEU A 39 -6.39 7.51 6.17
N ILE A 40 -5.24 8.16 5.95
CA ILE A 40 -5.11 9.62 5.98
C ILE A 40 -5.95 10.24 4.86
N GLY A 41 -5.90 9.69 3.65
CA GLY A 41 -6.69 10.14 2.52
C GLY A 41 -8.19 10.07 2.78
N ALA A 42 -8.67 8.96 3.37
CA ALA A 42 -10.07 8.82 3.75
C ALA A 42 -10.46 9.82 4.85
N ALA A 43 -9.59 10.05 5.83
CA ALA A 43 -9.83 11.05 6.88
C ALA A 43 -9.93 12.47 6.30
N ILE A 44 -9.00 12.87 5.43
CA ILE A 44 -9.02 14.17 4.74
C ILE A 44 -10.30 14.31 3.90
N PHE A 45 -10.68 13.27 3.17
CA PHE A 45 -11.87 13.29 2.32
C PHE A 45 -13.16 13.51 3.13
N TYR A 46 -13.37 12.74 4.21
CA TYR A 46 -14.62 12.74 4.98
C TYR A 46 -14.71 13.81 6.08
N PHE A 47 -13.58 14.26 6.62
CA PHE A 47 -13.54 15.26 7.69
C PHE A 47 -13.04 16.63 7.24
N GLY A 48 -12.18 16.69 6.21
CA GLY A 48 -11.58 17.94 5.72
C GLY A 48 -12.30 18.56 4.53
N LEU A 49 -12.48 17.81 3.45
CA LEU A 49 -12.97 18.35 2.17
C LEU A 49 -14.49 18.28 2.01
N ASN A 50 -15.07 17.12 2.27
CA ASN A 50 -16.50 16.90 2.19
C ASN A 50 -16.95 16.37 3.54
N LYS A 51 -17.72 17.15 4.32
CA LYS A 51 -18.51 16.55 5.40
C LYS A 51 -19.26 15.37 4.80
N VAL A 52 -19.23 14.19 5.45
CA VAL A 52 -19.73 12.89 4.95
C VAL A 52 -21.07 12.96 4.18
N ARG A 53 -21.91 13.96 4.48
CA ARG A 53 -23.17 14.29 3.81
C ARG A 53 -23.08 14.72 2.33
N TYR A 54 -21.95 15.28 1.86
CA TYR A 54 -21.79 15.85 0.51
C TYR A 54 -20.70 15.17 -0.32
N ALA A 55 -20.22 14.00 0.11
CA ALA A 55 -19.20 13.22 -0.59
C ALA A 55 -19.71 12.79 -1.98
N LYS A 56 -19.35 13.55 -3.02
CA LYS A 56 -19.63 13.19 -4.42
C LYS A 56 -18.77 11.99 -4.82
N PHE A 57 -19.37 11.06 -5.57
CA PHE A 57 -18.66 9.87 -6.07
C PHE A 57 -17.40 10.24 -6.87
N SER A 58 -17.45 11.30 -7.68
CA SER A 58 -16.30 11.75 -8.48
C SER A 58 -15.09 12.17 -7.63
N VAL A 59 -15.33 12.89 -6.53
CA VAL A 59 -14.26 13.33 -5.61
C VAL A 59 -13.78 12.16 -4.76
N TRP A 60 -14.67 11.23 -4.41
CA TRP A 60 -14.31 10.01 -3.71
C TRP A 60 -13.42 9.10 -4.58
N SER A 61 -13.79 8.89 -5.84
CA SER A 61 -13.02 8.08 -6.79
C SER A 61 -11.68 8.73 -7.12
N SER A 62 -11.62 10.07 -7.22
CA SER A 62 -10.35 10.77 -7.44
C SER A 62 -9.41 10.65 -6.25
N MET A 63 -9.94 10.69 -5.02
CA MET A 63 -9.12 10.51 -3.81
C MET A 63 -8.61 9.07 -3.70
N LEU A 64 -9.46 8.07 -3.97
CA LEU A 64 -9.05 6.67 -4.02
C LEU A 64 -7.92 6.47 -5.03
N ALA A 65 -8.08 6.98 -6.26
CA ALA A 65 -7.08 6.88 -7.30
C ALA A 65 -5.78 7.59 -6.89
N ALA A 66 -5.86 8.82 -6.38
CA ALA A 66 -4.69 9.59 -5.95
C ALA A 66 -3.90 8.88 -4.84
N CYS A 67 -4.56 8.38 -3.79
CA CYS A 67 -3.91 7.64 -2.71
C CYS A 67 -3.22 6.37 -3.22
N SER A 68 -3.91 5.60 -4.08
CA SER A 68 -3.42 4.31 -4.55
C SER A 68 -2.26 4.46 -5.54
N VAL A 69 -2.33 5.47 -6.43
CA VAL A 69 -1.22 5.83 -7.32
C VAL A 69 -0.03 6.37 -6.53
N LEU A 70 -0.26 7.15 -5.48
CA LEU A 70 0.82 7.64 -4.62
C LEU A 70 1.56 6.47 -3.93
N VAL A 71 0.83 5.48 -3.39
CA VAL A 71 1.42 4.26 -2.80
C VAL A 71 2.24 3.51 -3.84
N MET A 72 1.73 3.36 -5.07
CA MET A 72 2.47 2.72 -6.17
C MET A 72 3.78 3.46 -6.48
N ILE A 73 3.73 4.78 -6.64
CA ILE A 73 4.92 5.59 -6.95
C ILE A 73 5.95 5.46 -5.83
N ILE A 74 5.53 5.59 -4.56
CA ILE A 74 6.42 5.46 -3.41
C ILE A 74 7.07 4.07 -3.40
N THR A 75 6.28 3.01 -3.61
CA THR A 75 6.78 1.64 -3.64
C THR A 75 7.84 1.46 -4.73
N ILE A 76 7.55 1.90 -5.95
CA ILE A 76 8.48 1.79 -7.09
C ILE A 76 9.75 2.61 -6.83
N VAL A 77 9.63 3.83 -6.32
CA VAL A 77 10.77 4.70 -6.03
C VAL A 77 11.64 4.11 -4.91
N THR A 78 11.05 3.59 -3.84
CA THR A 78 11.78 2.95 -2.75
C THR A 78 12.53 1.72 -3.23
N CYS A 79 11.90 0.85 -4.03
CA CYS A 79 12.58 -0.31 -4.61
C CYS A 79 13.72 0.11 -5.54
N ASN A 80 13.52 1.10 -6.41
CA ASN A 80 14.57 1.61 -7.30
C ASN A 80 15.75 2.25 -6.54
N GLN A 81 15.47 3.05 -5.51
CA GLN A 81 16.51 3.66 -4.67
C GLN A 81 17.34 2.59 -3.97
N LYS A 82 16.72 1.48 -3.58
CA LYS A 82 17.39 0.34 -2.96
C LYS A 82 18.16 -0.52 -3.97
N ALA A 83 17.63 -0.74 -5.16
CA ALA A 83 18.36 -1.37 -6.27
C ALA A 83 19.65 -0.61 -6.64
N ALA A 84 19.62 0.72 -6.55
CA ALA A 84 20.76 1.58 -6.83
C ALA A 84 21.83 1.61 -5.72
N GLN A 85 21.52 1.08 -4.53
CA GLN A 85 22.49 0.85 -3.47
C GLN A 85 23.08 -0.55 -3.69
N GLU A 86 24.41 -0.69 -3.77
CA GLU A 86 25.03 -2.02 -3.88
C GLU A 86 24.56 -2.91 -2.72
N ILE A 87 23.65 -3.84 -3.00
CA ILE A 87 23.12 -4.76 -2.00
C ILE A 87 24.25 -5.76 -1.67
N PRO A 88 24.77 -5.78 -0.43
CA PRO A 88 25.87 -6.67 -0.09
C PRO A 88 25.41 -8.12 -0.18
N ARG A 89 25.83 -8.83 -1.24
CA ARG A 89 25.52 -10.25 -1.44
C ARG A 89 26.09 -11.08 -0.28
N LYS A 90 25.21 -11.57 0.61
CA LYS A 90 25.62 -12.42 1.75
C LYS A 90 26.29 -13.70 1.23
N LYS A 91 27.47 -14.04 1.77
CA LYS A 91 28.34 -15.17 1.35
C LYS A 91 27.72 -16.59 1.46
N GLY A 92 26.44 -16.74 1.79
CA GLY A 92 25.74 -18.03 1.86
C GLY A 92 24.44 -18.11 1.04
N HIS A 93 24.01 -17.01 0.42
CA HIS A 93 22.77 -16.94 -0.36
C HIS A 93 22.98 -16.03 -1.58
N PRO A 94 23.65 -16.54 -2.63
CA PRO A 94 23.95 -15.76 -3.85
C PRO A 94 22.69 -15.37 -4.64
N GLU A 95 21.54 -15.95 -4.30
CA GLU A 95 20.22 -15.64 -4.86
C GLU A 95 19.67 -14.28 -4.36
N LEU A 96 20.09 -13.81 -3.18
CA LEU A 96 19.58 -12.59 -2.54
C LEU A 96 20.00 -11.35 -3.33
N GLY A 97 19.04 -10.50 -3.65
CA GLY A 97 19.23 -9.29 -4.48
C GLY A 97 19.14 -9.54 -5.98
N ARG A 98 18.99 -10.80 -6.42
CA ARG A 98 18.84 -11.14 -7.85
C ARG A 98 17.57 -10.55 -8.46
N TYR A 99 16.51 -10.31 -7.68
CA TYR A 99 15.29 -9.67 -8.20
C TYR A 99 15.39 -8.14 -8.21
N PHE A 100 16.21 -7.55 -7.35
CA PHE A 100 16.62 -6.15 -7.51
C PHE A 100 17.43 -5.95 -8.79
N ASP A 101 18.23 -6.94 -9.20
CA ASP A 101 18.98 -6.96 -10.48
C ASP A 101 18.08 -7.23 -11.71
N GLN A 102 16.88 -7.81 -11.55
CA GLN A 102 15.92 -8.04 -12.65
C GLN A 102 15.20 -6.77 -13.13
N GLY A 103 15.31 -5.66 -12.38
CA GLY A 103 14.99 -4.32 -12.86
C GLY A 103 13.51 -3.91 -12.79
N GLY A 104 13.22 -2.78 -13.43
CA GLY A 104 12.00 -1.99 -13.20
C GLY A 104 10.65 -2.66 -13.50
N SER A 105 10.61 -3.75 -14.28
CA SER A 105 9.37 -4.49 -14.55
C SER A 105 8.83 -5.21 -13.31
N VAL A 106 9.72 -5.79 -12.51
CA VAL A 106 9.38 -6.47 -11.25
C VAL A 106 8.86 -5.45 -10.23
N PHE A 107 9.52 -4.31 -10.11
CA PHE A 107 9.08 -3.23 -9.22
C PHE A 107 7.75 -2.62 -9.64
N PHE A 108 7.51 -2.51 -10.96
CA PHE A 108 6.23 -2.03 -11.47
C PHE A 108 5.09 -3.00 -11.16
N GLY A 109 5.33 -4.32 -11.33
CA GLY A 109 4.37 -5.37 -10.96
C GLY A 109 4.00 -5.30 -9.48
N PHE A 110 5.01 -5.28 -8.61
CA PHE A 110 4.79 -5.15 -7.16
C PHE A 110 4.14 -3.81 -6.77
N GLY A 111 4.54 -2.71 -7.41
CA GLY A 111 3.91 -1.41 -7.22
C GLY A 111 2.44 -1.40 -7.61
N PHE A 112 2.07 -2.13 -8.68
CA PHE A 112 0.69 -2.28 -9.11
C PHE A 112 -0.14 -3.14 -8.14
N GLU A 113 0.42 -4.19 -7.57
CA GLU A 113 -0.24 -4.95 -6.50
C GLU A 113 -0.49 -4.07 -5.27
N MET A 114 0.51 -3.27 -4.87
CA MET A 114 0.39 -2.32 -3.77
C MET A 114 -0.65 -1.22 -4.06
N LEU A 115 -0.81 -0.82 -5.33
CA LEU A 115 -1.90 0.05 -5.77
C LEU A 115 -3.27 -0.59 -5.48
N LEU A 116 -3.46 -1.84 -5.91
CA LEU A 116 -4.73 -2.55 -5.73
C LEU A 116 -5.06 -2.77 -4.25
N LEU A 117 -4.07 -3.15 -3.44
CA LEU A 117 -4.23 -3.31 -2.00
C LEU A 117 -4.58 -1.97 -1.32
N SER A 118 -3.88 -0.89 -1.67
CA SER A 118 -4.21 0.45 -1.16
C SER A 118 -5.63 0.88 -1.54
N ALA A 119 -6.04 0.64 -2.78
CA ALA A 119 -7.39 0.94 -3.26
C ALA A 119 -8.45 0.17 -2.47
N LEU A 120 -8.20 -1.12 -2.20
CA LEU A 120 -9.08 -1.96 -1.39
C LEU A 120 -9.16 -1.45 0.06
N VAL A 121 -8.03 -1.08 0.68
CA VAL A 121 -8.02 -0.51 2.03
C VAL A 121 -8.81 0.78 2.09
N PHE A 122 -8.59 1.71 1.15
CA PHE A 122 -9.35 2.96 1.07
C PHE A 122 -10.86 2.70 0.93
N PHE A 123 -11.22 1.73 0.07
CA PHE A 123 -12.60 1.34 -0.15
C PHE A 123 -13.26 0.83 1.13
N VAL A 124 -12.64 -0.14 1.82
CA VAL A 124 -13.15 -0.72 3.05
C VAL A 124 -13.30 0.34 4.15
N VAL A 125 -12.27 1.18 4.34
CA VAL A 125 -12.31 2.29 5.31
C VAL A 125 -13.44 3.27 4.99
N SER A 126 -13.61 3.62 3.71
CA SER A 126 -14.70 4.49 3.27
C SER A 126 -16.07 3.91 3.58
N LEU A 127 -16.27 2.60 3.39
CA LEU A 127 -17.50 1.91 3.75
C LEU A 127 -17.75 1.95 5.25
N ILE A 128 -16.72 1.72 6.07
CA ILE A 128 -16.82 1.79 7.54
C ILE A 128 -17.24 3.19 7.98
N ILE A 129 -16.56 4.23 7.50
CA ILE A 129 -16.88 5.63 7.86
C ILE A 129 -18.30 5.99 7.44
N LYS A 130 -18.71 5.58 6.23
CA LYS A 130 -20.07 5.81 5.73
C LYS A 130 -21.13 5.09 6.57
N ASN A 131 -20.87 3.84 6.96
CA ASN A 131 -21.77 3.05 7.79
C ASN A 131 -21.91 3.66 9.19
N LEU A 132 -20.79 4.00 9.85
CA LEU A 132 -20.78 4.68 11.15
C LEU A 132 -21.51 6.02 11.09
N SER A 133 -21.27 6.82 10.04
CA SER A 133 -21.97 8.10 9.86
C SER A 133 -23.47 7.93 9.67
N THR A 134 -23.92 6.84 9.03
CA THR A 134 -25.34 6.58 8.79
C THR A 134 -26.03 5.99 10.02
N ASN A 135 -25.35 5.14 10.80
CA ASN A 135 -25.86 4.62 12.06
C ASN A 135 -25.93 5.69 13.16
N ASN A 136 -24.96 6.60 13.24
CA ASN A 136 -25.03 7.73 14.17
C ASN A 136 -26.19 8.70 13.85
N ARG A 137 -26.77 8.64 12.64
CA ARG A 137 -28.01 9.39 12.32
C ARG A 137 -29.28 8.72 12.83
N LYS A 138 -29.24 7.44 13.19
CA LYS A 138 -30.40 6.69 13.71
C LYS A 138 -30.57 6.83 15.21
N ILE A 139 -29.62 7.45 15.91
CA ILE A 139 -29.74 7.79 17.32
C ILE A 139 -30.28 9.23 17.35
N PRO A 140 -31.59 9.43 17.58
CA PRO A 140 -32.11 10.77 17.72
C PRO A 140 -31.59 11.33 19.04
N PHE A 141 -31.04 12.53 18.98
CA PHE A 141 -31.36 13.48 20.04
C PHE A 141 -32.81 13.90 19.84
#